data_AF-A0A9E1P0U4-F1
#
_entry.id   AF-A0A9E1P0U4-F1
#
_cell.length_a   1.000
_cell.length_b   1.000
_cell.length_c   1.000
_cell.angle_alpha   90.00
_cell.angle_beta   90.00
_cell.angle_gamma   90.00
#
_symmetry.space_group_name_H-M   'P 1'
#
loop_
_entity.id
_entity.type
_entity.pdbx_description
1 polymer ?
#
loop_
_entity_poly.entity_id
_entity_poly.type
_entity_poly.pdbx_seq_one_letter_code
_entity_poly.pdbx_strand_id
1 'polypeptide(L)'
;ASQFVVTGISAAHGAAMKLKAQLLQLATFMLEATVEELELGVGEMGPQVSVIGQPERNINFWMLSNLANCNTATVPEHLRDINLNVEYIYKPPFDRPDLDKKLGNQTLTYAPQIHIAVMEVDKRTCQPKILDYVVVDDCGVALNPKIVEGQVHGATCHGIGAAMQEAFQFDDEGNLITATFTDYAPMTALNMPALKCTSTETPSPFSFNGAKGCGEGGGAPLHTVSAAVQDALHGEGVIVTESHNAPSTLMTVMSQPNREQVVSAKSR
;
A
#
# COMPACT_ATOMS: atom_id res chain seq x y z
N ALA A 1 8.73 1.11 3.12
CA ALA A 1 8.51 -0.30 2.77
C ALA A 1 7.09 -0.72 3.15
N SER A 2 6.14 -0.62 2.21
CA SER A 2 4.72 -1.00 2.30
C SER A 2 4.52 -2.50 2.54
N GLN A 3 5.03 -3.00 3.66
CA GLN A 3 5.26 -4.43 3.91
C GLN A 3 4.15 -5.08 4.73
N PHE A 4 3.33 -4.31 5.46
CA PHE A 4 2.38 -4.83 6.45
C PHE A 4 1.42 -5.88 5.86
N VAL A 5 0.94 -5.65 4.64
CA VAL A 5 0.06 -6.60 3.96
C VAL A 5 0.75 -7.93 3.61
N VAL A 6 2.05 -7.88 3.32
CA VAL A 6 2.82 -9.07 2.96
C VAL A 6 3.29 -9.80 4.21
N THR A 7 3.86 -9.10 5.19
CA THR A 7 4.46 -9.71 6.38
C THR A 7 3.46 -9.87 7.52
N GLY A 8 2.78 -8.78 7.91
CA GLY A 8 1.86 -8.74 9.04
C GLY A 8 0.62 -9.61 8.82
N ILE A 9 -0.02 -9.49 7.66
CA ILE A 9 -1.22 -10.30 7.37
C ILE A 9 -0.85 -11.76 7.15
N SER A 10 0.28 -12.09 6.51
CA SER A 10 0.74 -13.48 6.42
C SER A 10 1.05 -14.07 7.79
N ALA A 11 1.58 -13.27 8.73
CA ALA A 11 1.77 -13.71 10.11
C ALA A 11 0.44 -13.98 10.82
N ALA A 12 -0.51 -13.04 10.72
CA ALA A 12 -1.85 -13.19 11.29
C ALA A 12 -2.60 -14.39 10.68
N HIS A 13 -2.48 -14.61 9.36
CA HIS A 13 -3.06 -15.75 8.68
C HIS A 13 -2.47 -17.08 9.18
N GLY A 14 -1.15 -17.19 9.29
CA GLY A 14 -0.51 -18.40 9.81
C GLY A 14 -0.89 -18.70 11.27
N ALA A 15 -1.05 -17.65 12.10
CA ALA A 15 -1.56 -17.80 13.46
C ALA A 15 -3.03 -18.29 13.44
N ALA A 16 -3.88 -17.69 12.61
CA ALA A 16 -5.27 -18.11 12.46
C ALA A 16 -5.39 -19.56 11.96
N MET A 17 -4.51 -20.02 11.08
CA MET A 17 -4.48 -21.42 10.61
C MET A 17 -4.07 -22.40 11.71
N LYS A 18 -3.09 -22.03 12.57
CA LYS A 18 -2.75 -22.83 13.75
C LYS A 18 -3.90 -22.88 14.76
N LEU A 19 -4.57 -21.75 14.99
CA LEU A 19 -5.73 -21.69 15.89
C LEU A 19 -6.89 -22.53 15.36
N LYS A 20 -7.16 -22.45 14.05
CA LYS A 20 -8.14 -23.30 13.37
C LYS A 20 -7.86 -24.78 13.60
N ALA A 21 -6.60 -25.21 13.45
CA ALA A 21 -6.22 -26.60 13.68
C ALA A 21 -6.53 -27.05 15.13
N GLN A 22 -6.20 -26.22 16.12
CA GLN A 22 -6.51 -26.49 17.53
C GLN A 22 -8.02 -26.55 17.80
N LEU A 23 -8.81 -25.63 17.22
CA LEU A 23 -10.27 -25.63 17.33
C LEU A 23 -10.89 -26.92 16.75
N LEU A 24 -10.43 -27.33 15.57
CA LEU A 24 -10.89 -28.56 14.93
C LEU A 24 -10.52 -29.80 15.75
N GLN A 25 -9.30 -29.86 16.29
CA GLN A 25 -8.87 -30.96 17.16
C GLN A 25 -9.69 -31.07 18.45
N LEU A 26 -10.04 -29.94 19.09
CA LEU A 26 -10.92 -29.98 20.25
C LEU A 26 -12.36 -30.38 19.88
N ALA A 27 -12.83 -29.97 18.70
CA ALA A 27 -14.18 -30.29 18.25
C ALA A 27 -14.39 -31.78 17.95
N THR A 28 -13.33 -32.54 17.62
CA THR A 28 -13.44 -34.01 17.40
C THR A 28 -13.99 -34.74 18.62
N PHE A 29 -13.62 -34.29 19.83
CA PHE A 29 -14.09 -34.88 21.08
C PHE A 29 -15.59 -34.63 21.30
N MET A 30 -16.05 -33.41 21.05
CA MET A 30 -17.44 -33.02 21.32
C MET A 30 -18.41 -33.48 20.22
N LEU A 31 -17.92 -33.54 18.98
CA LEU A 31 -18.74 -33.88 17.82
C LEU A 31 -18.61 -35.34 17.41
N GLU A 32 -17.70 -36.12 18.03
CA GLU A 32 -17.43 -37.52 17.68
C GLU A 32 -17.20 -37.69 16.16
N ALA A 33 -16.33 -36.85 15.61
CA ALA A 33 -16.02 -36.78 14.18
C ALA A 33 -14.51 -36.58 13.97
N THR A 34 -14.02 -36.93 12.78
CA THR A 34 -12.64 -36.69 12.36
C THR A 34 -12.44 -35.24 11.92
N VAL A 35 -11.20 -34.74 11.91
CA VAL A 35 -10.91 -33.34 11.52
C VAL A 35 -11.35 -33.05 10.09
N GLU A 36 -11.27 -34.05 9.21
CA GLU A 36 -11.65 -33.98 7.80
C GLU A 36 -13.17 -33.88 7.59
N GLU A 37 -13.96 -34.32 8.57
CA GLU A 37 -15.43 -34.25 8.56
C GLU A 37 -15.96 -32.93 9.15
N LEU A 38 -15.08 -32.03 9.58
CA LEU A 38 -15.44 -30.80 10.26
C LEU A 38 -15.20 -29.57 9.39
N GLU A 39 -16.11 -28.60 9.51
CA GLU A 39 -15.98 -27.30 8.87
C GLU A 39 -16.21 -26.16 9.87
N LEU A 40 -15.55 -25.02 9.63
CA LEU A 40 -15.83 -23.78 10.35
C LEU A 40 -16.97 -23.05 9.64
N GLY A 41 -17.89 -22.50 10.41
CA GLY A 41 -19.01 -21.73 9.89
C GLY A 41 -19.55 -20.73 10.90
N VAL A 42 -20.70 -20.16 10.58
CA VAL A 42 -21.44 -19.26 11.46
C VAL A 42 -22.84 -19.83 11.62
N GLY A 43 -23.21 -20.16 12.85
CA GLY A 43 -24.56 -20.58 13.22
C GLY A 43 -25.29 -19.50 14.01
N GLU A 44 -26.41 -19.88 14.64
CA GLU A 44 -27.28 -18.96 15.38
C GLU A 44 -26.56 -18.24 16.54
N MET A 45 -25.61 -18.94 17.19
CA MET A 45 -24.85 -18.44 18.33
C MET A 45 -23.49 -17.83 17.93
N GLY A 46 -23.27 -17.59 16.64
CA GLY A 46 -22.04 -17.02 16.08
C GLY A 46 -21.08 -18.07 15.51
N PRO A 47 -19.76 -17.81 15.53
CA PRO A 47 -18.75 -18.70 14.97
C PRO A 47 -18.76 -20.09 15.62
N GLN A 48 -18.72 -21.13 14.79
CA GLN A 48 -18.83 -22.52 15.23
C GLN A 48 -18.02 -23.48 14.36
N VAL A 49 -17.84 -24.69 14.87
CA VAL A 49 -17.42 -25.87 14.13
C VAL A 49 -18.63 -26.79 13.98
N SER A 50 -18.87 -27.34 12.79
CA SER A 50 -19.95 -28.30 12.52
C SER A 50 -19.47 -29.48 11.71
N VAL A 51 -20.21 -30.58 11.77
CA VAL A 51 -19.99 -31.74 10.89
C VAL A 51 -20.51 -31.41 9.49
N ILE A 52 -19.72 -31.70 8.46
CA ILE A 52 -20.08 -31.43 7.07
C ILE A 52 -21.39 -32.13 6.71
N GLY A 53 -22.37 -31.35 6.22
CA GLY A 53 -23.69 -31.84 5.86
C GLY A 53 -24.64 -32.12 7.04
N GLN A 54 -24.21 -31.88 8.28
CA GLN A 54 -24.99 -32.05 9.51
C GLN A 54 -24.86 -30.79 10.40
N PRO A 55 -25.43 -29.64 9.98
CA PRO A 55 -25.24 -28.36 10.67
C PRO A 55 -25.80 -28.35 12.11
N GLU A 56 -26.72 -29.24 12.45
CA GLU A 56 -27.24 -29.46 13.80
C GLU A 56 -26.21 -30.06 14.76
N ARG A 57 -25.20 -30.76 14.23
CA ARG A 57 -24.05 -31.25 15.00
C ARG A 57 -22.96 -30.19 14.97
N ASN A 58 -23.08 -29.24 15.89
CA ASN A 58 -22.17 -28.11 15.99
C ASN A 58 -21.72 -27.82 17.42
N ILE A 59 -20.63 -27.06 17.52
CA ILE A 59 -20.14 -26.49 18.76
C ILE A 59 -19.57 -25.08 18.48
N ASN A 60 -20.03 -24.09 19.23
CA ASN A 60 -19.59 -22.70 19.07
C ASN A 60 -18.19 -22.47 19.68
N PHE A 61 -17.53 -21.39 19.26
CA PHE A 61 -16.17 -21.07 19.69
C PHE A 61 -16.05 -20.81 21.20
N TRP A 62 -17.08 -20.27 21.84
CA TRP A 62 -17.08 -20.00 23.29
C TRP A 62 -17.07 -21.30 24.09
N MET A 63 -17.82 -22.32 23.64
CA MET A 63 -17.85 -23.64 24.27
C MET A 63 -16.51 -24.37 24.08
N LEU A 64 -15.91 -24.28 22.88
CA LEU A 64 -14.56 -24.82 22.65
C LEU A 64 -13.52 -24.12 23.54
N SER A 65 -13.63 -22.81 23.73
CA SER A 65 -12.77 -22.07 24.66
C SER A 65 -12.98 -22.48 26.12
N ASN A 66 -14.22 -22.68 26.54
CA ASN A 66 -14.57 -23.17 27.87
C ASN A 66 -13.98 -24.58 28.11
N LEU A 67 -14.08 -25.46 27.11
CA LEU A 67 -13.49 -26.79 27.16
C LEU A 67 -11.96 -26.74 27.35
N ALA A 68 -11.28 -25.89 26.59
CA ALA A 68 -9.82 -25.73 26.64
C ALA A 68 -9.32 -25.08 27.94
N ASN A 69 -10.07 -24.14 28.53
CA ASN A 69 -9.56 -23.28 29.60
C ASN A 69 -10.19 -23.52 30.98
N CYS A 70 -11.43 -24.00 31.04
CA CYS A 70 -12.18 -24.11 32.30
C CYS A 70 -12.56 -25.56 32.64
N ASN A 71 -12.90 -26.37 31.64
CA ASN A 71 -13.35 -27.76 31.82
C ASN A 71 -12.25 -28.78 31.46
N THR A 72 -10.99 -28.47 31.77
CA THR A 72 -9.82 -29.28 31.36
C THR A 72 -9.88 -30.73 31.86
N ALA A 73 -10.54 -30.98 33.00
CA ALA A 73 -10.71 -32.33 33.55
C ALA A 73 -11.55 -33.26 32.66
N THR A 74 -12.43 -32.72 31.82
CA THR A 74 -13.29 -33.50 30.92
C THR A 74 -12.61 -33.79 29.58
N VAL A 75 -11.50 -33.11 29.28
CA VAL A 75 -10.78 -33.23 28.01
C VAL A 75 -9.90 -34.48 28.02
N PRO A 76 -9.95 -35.33 26.96
CA PRO A 76 -9.05 -36.46 26.81
C PRO A 76 -7.58 -36.05 26.88
N GLU A 77 -6.73 -36.90 27.47
CA GLU A 77 -5.30 -36.60 27.71
C GLU A 77 -4.58 -36.02 26.47
N HIS A 78 -4.80 -36.64 25.31
CA HIS A 78 -4.15 -36.26 24.05
C HIS A 78 -4.56 -34.87 23.50
N LEU A 79 -5.60 -34.24 24.06
CA LEU A 79 -6.07 -32.90 23.70
C LEU A 79 -5.81 -31.85 24.79
N ARG A 80 -5.29 -32.26 25.96
CA ARG A 80 -5.12 -31.35 27.12
C ARG A 80 -4.09 -30.25 26.90
N ASP A 81 -3.14 -30.45 25.99
CA ASP A 81 -2.14 -29.44 25.63
C ASP A 81 -2.72 -28.32 24.74
N ILE A 82 -3.96 -28.48 24.24
CA ILE A 82 -4.62 -27.46 23.42
C ILE A 82 -5.16 -26.35 24.33
N ASN A 83 -4.55 -25.17 24.25
CA ASN A 83 -4.88 -24.01 25.07
C ASN A 83 -5.39 -22.79 24.26
N LEU A 84 -5.56 -22.92 22.94
CA LEU A 84 -6.02 -21.86 22.03
C LEU A 84 -5.11 -20.60 22.00
N ASN A 85 -3.89 -20.71 22.51
CA ASN A 85 -2.87 -19.68 22.42
C ASN A 85 -1.80 -20.13 21.42
N VAL A 86 -1.71 -19.42 20.30
CA VAL A 86 -0.80 -19.79 19.20
C VAL A 86 0.10 -18.64 18.80
N GLU A 87 1.34 -18.97 18.47
CA GLU A 87 2.29 -18.06 17.86
C GLU A 87 2.62 -18.52 16.44
N TYR A 88 2.69 -17.56 15.52
CA TYR A 88 3.22 -17.79 14.19
C TYR A 88 4.08 -16.61 13.75
N ILE A 89 5.32 -16.93 13.36
CA ILE A 89 6.27 -15.97 12.83
C ILE A 89 6.36 -16.22 11.33
N TYR A 90 5.88 -15.26 10.53
CA TYR A 90 6.08 -15.30 9.09
C TYR A 90 7.53 -14.93 8.77
N LYS A 91 8.26 -15.88 8.17
CA LYS A 91 9.62 -15.67 7.68
C LYS A 91 9.58 -15.50 6.16
N PRO A 92 9.73 -14.27 5.66
CA PRO A 92 9.70 -14.04 4.23
C PRO A 92 10.84 -14.80 3.53
N PRO A 93 10.57 -15.47 2.37
CA PRO A 93 11.58 -16.20 1.62
C PRO A 93 12.47 -15.22 0.82
N PHE A 94 13.32 -14.48 1.53
CA PHE A 94 14.12 -13.40 0.98
C PHE A 94 15.58 -13.52 1.41
N ASP A 95 16.47 -13.57 0.42
CA ASP A 95 17.91 -13.59 0.64
C ASP A 95 18.50 -12.18 0.64
N ARG A 96 19.60 -12.00 1.37
CA ARG A 96 20.33 -10.73 1.36
C ARG A 96 20.96 -10.50 -0.03
N PRO A 97 20.79 -9.31 -0.64
CA PRO A 97 21.47 -8.96 -1.89
C PRO A 97 23.00 -9.00 -1.75
N ASP A 98 23.68 -9.38 -2.84
CA ASP A 98 25.13 -9.22 -2.99
C ASP A 98 25.42 -7.72 -3.20
N LEU A 99 25.97 -7.08 -2.17
CA LEU A 99 26.23 -5.64 -2.16
C LEU A 99 27.39 -5.24 -3.07
N ASP A 100 28.37 -6.13 -3.25
CA ASP A 100 29.55 -5.87 -4.09
C ASP A 100 29.16 -5.93 -5.57
N LYS A 101 28.34 -6.91 -5.96
CA LYS A 101 27.85 -7.06 -7.33
C LYS A 101 26.58 -6.28 -7.62
N LYS A 102 25.91 -5.74 -6.60
CA LYS A 102 24.59 -5.10 -6.68
C LYS A 102 23.53 -6.01 -7.31
N LEU A 103 23.57 -7.30 -6.96
CA LEU A 103 22.64 -8.31 -7.48
C LEU A 103 21.76 -8.85 -6.36
N GLY A 104 20.45 -8.92 -6.62
CA GLY A 104 19.47 -9.48 -5.69
C GLY A 104 18.15 -8.70 -5.71
N ASN A 105 17.10 -9.32 -5.18
CA ASN A 105 15.83 -8.64 -4.94
C ASN A 105 15.99 -7.69 -3.76
N GLN A 106 15.42 -6.48 -3.83
CA GLN A 106 15.47 -5.52 -2.71
C GLN A 106 14.20 -5.54 -1.85
N THR A 107 13.13 -6.15 -2.36
CA THR A 107 11.85 -6.30 -1.68
C THR A 107 11.19 -7.60 -2.11
N LEU A 108 10.27 -8.11 -1.29
CA LEU A 108 9.46 -9.30 -1.59
C LEU A 108 8.49 -9.08 -2.74
N THR A 109 7.95 -7.86 -2.83
CA THR A 109 6.93 -7.52 -3.82
C THR A 109 7.23 -6.17 -4.42
N TYR A 110 7.06 -6.08 -5.74
CA TYR A 110 7.07 -4.83 -6.48
C TYR A 110 5.63 -4.51 -6.89
N ALA A 111 5.11 -3.40 -6.37
CA ALA A 111 3.77 -2.90 -6.67
C ALA A 111 3.91 -1.70 -7.62
N PRO A 112 3.80 -1.89 -8.94
CA PRO A 112 3.94 -0.81 -9.88
C PRO A 112 2.70 0.09 -9.90
N GLN A 113 2.94 1.37 -10.18
CA GLN A 113 1.90 2.35 -10.47
C GLN A 113 2.25 3.08 -11.77
N ILE A 114 1.24 3.39 -12.56
CA ILE A 114 1.36 4.25 -13.74
C ILE A 114 0.45 5.44 -13.51
N HIS A 115 1.04 6.64 -13.64
CA HIS A 115 0.31 7.90 -13.54
C HIS A 115 0.47 8.66 -14.86
N ILE A 116 -0.64 9.21 -15.34
CA ILE A 116 -0.70 10.04 -16.53
C ILE A 116 -1.39 11.35 -16.15
N ALA A 117 -0.76 12.47 -16.42
CA ALA A 117 -1.33 13.79 -16.25
C ALA A 117 -1.34 14.53 -17.58
N VAL A 118 -2.44 15.20 -17.87
CA VAL A 118 -2.51 16.22 -18.93
C VAL A 118 -2.47 17.56 -18.22
N MET A 119 -1.52 18.42 -18.59
CA MET A 119 -1.32 19.70 -17.93
C MET A 119 -1.23 20.85 -18.94
N GLU A 120 -1.63 22.03 -18.49
CA GLU A 120 -1.37 23.30 -19.18
C GLU A 120 -0.57 24.23 -18.24
N VAL A 121 0.22 25.12 -18.83
CA VAL A 121 0.90 26.20 -18.11
C VAL A 121 0.47 27.52 -18.74
N ASP A 122 -0.15 28.40 -17.95
CA ASP A 122 -0.53 29.73 -18.41
C ASP A 122 0.73 30.58 -18.65
N LYS A 123 0.93 31.05 -19.90
CA LYS A 123 2.16 31.78 -20.27
C LYS A 123 2.35 33.13 -19.57
N ARG A 124 1.26 33.76 -19.09
CA ARG A 124 1.32 35.07 -18.43
C ARG A 124 1.62 34.95 -16.95
N THR A 125 1.04 33.95 -16.30
CA THR A 125 1.12 33.75 -14.84
C THR A 125 2.09 32.65 -14.44
N CYS A 126 2.51 31.83 -15.40
CA CYS A 126 3.28 30.61 -15.19
C CYS A 126 2.59 29.60 -14.26
N GLN A 127 1.28 29.73 -14.08
CA GLN A 127 0.50 28.82 -13.23
C GLN A 127 0.32 27.47 -13.96
N PRO A 128 0.86 26.37 -13.42
CA PRO A 128 0.55 25.04 -13.94
C PRO A 128 -0.84 24.60 -13.46
N LYS A 129 -1.55 23.89 -14.31
CA LYS A 129 -2.89 23.35 -14.03
C LYS A 129 -3.03 21.95 -14.60
N ILE A 130 -3.58 21.06 -13.78
CA ILE A 130 -3.92 19.69 -14.17
C ILE A 130 -5.30 19.70 -14.84
N LEU A 131 -5.37 19.20 -16.08
CA LEU A 131 -6.59 19.09 -16.86
C LEU A 131 -7.25 17.72 -16.73
N ASP A 132 -6.44 16.67 -16.67
CA ASP A 132 -6.89 15.28 -16.49
C ASP A 132 -5.80 14.48 -15.77
N TYR A 133 -6.21 13.52 -14.95
CA TYR A 133 -5.29 12.68 -14.19
C TYR A 133 -5.81 11.25 -14.07
N VAL A 134 -4.99 10.30 -14.49
CA VAL A 134 -5.28 8.87 -14.42
C VAL A 134 -4.19 8.17 -13.62
N VAL A 135 -4.59 7.24 -12.75
CA VAL A 135 -3.69 6.34 -12.03
C VAL A 135 -4.13 4.90 -12.17
N VAL A 136 -3.18 4.04 -12.50
CA VAL A 136 -3.32 2.58 -12.52
C VAL A 136 -2.42 1.99 -11.45
N ASP A 137 -2.99 1.28 -10.49
CA ASP A 137 -2.27 0.60 -9.40
C ASP A 137 -2.24 -0.92 -9.58
N ASP A 138 -1.12 -1.57 -9.25
CA ASP A 138 -1.03 -3.03 -9.08
C ASP A 138 -0.50 -3.37 -7.70
N CYS A 139 -1.41 -3.45 -6.73
CA CYS A 139 -1.15 -3.98 -5.41
C CYS A 139 -1.43 -5.50 -5.30
N GLY A 140 -1.39 -6.23 -6.42
CA GLY A 140 -1.82 -7.62 -6.45
C GLY A 140 -3.28 -7.77 -6.02
N VAL A 141 -3.59 -8.81 -5.25
CA VAL A 141 -4.95 -9.04 -4.77
C VAL A 141 -5.31 -8.01 -3.70
N ALA A 142 -6.25 -7.12 -4.01
CA ALA A 142 -6.70 -6.09 -3.08
C ALA A 142 -7.51 -6.71 -1.93
N LEU A 143 -6.97 -6.68 -0.71
CA LEU A 143 -7.68 -7.12 0.51
C LEU A 143 -9.00 -6.36 0.71
N ASN A 144 -8.96 -5.05 0.53
CA ASN A 144 -10.13 -4.19 0.59
C ASN A 144 -9.99 -3.11 -0.49
N PRO A 145 -10.72 -3.26 -1.62
CA PRO A 145 -10.60 -2.33 -2.75
C PRO A 145 -10.87 -0.87 -2.37
N LYS A 146 -11.78 -0.61 -1.42
CA LYS A 146 -12.10 0.76 -0.97
C LYS A 146 -10.98 1.40 -0.17
N ILE A 147 -10.29 0.63 0.67
CA ILE A 147 -9.11 1.11 1.39
C ILE A 147 -7.97 1.39 0.40
N VAL A 148 -7.75 0.49 -0.56
CA VAL A 148 -6.72 0.67 -1.61
C VAL A 148 -7.00 1.92 -2.44
N GLU A 149 -8.24 2.12 -2.90
CA GLU A 149 -8.65 3.33 -3.63
C GLU A 149 -8.35 4.61 -2.82
N GLY A 150 -8.65 4.61 -1.52
CA GLY A 150 -8.33 5.72 -0.62
C GLY A 150 -6.82 5.97 -0.46
N GLN A 151 -6.01 4.90 -0.38
CA GLN A 151 -4.55 5.01 -0.32
C GLN A 151 -3.98 5.61 -1.60
N VAL A 152 -4.40 5.10 -2.76
CA VAL A 152 -3.96 5.62 -4.07
C VAL A 152 -4.34 7.09 -4.22
N HIS A 153 -5.55 7.47 -3.80
CA HIS A 153 -6.00 8.86 -3.84
C HIS A 153 -5.15 9.77 -2.93
N GLY A 154 -4.93 9.37 -1.67
CA GLY A 154 -4.13 10.15 -0.72
C GLY A 154 -2.67 10.27 -1.13
N ALA A 155 -2.07 9.17 -1.59
CA ALA A 155 -0.71 9.16 -2.13
C ALA A 155 -0.57 10.07 -3.37
N THR A 156 -1.56 10.01 -4.28
CA THR A 156 -1.58 10.87 -5.47
C THR A 156 -1.67 12.35 -5.09
N CYS A 157 -2.54 12.68 -4.13
CA CYS A 157 -2.66 14.04 -3.58
C CYS A 157 -1.32 14.56 -3.04
N HIS A 158 -0.64 13.76 -2.21
CA HIS A 158 0.65 14.12 -1.63
C HIS A 158 1.73 14.36 -2.70
N GLY A 159 1.80 13.49 -3.72
CA GLY A 159 2.78 13.65 -4.80
C GLY A 159 2.51 14.86 -5.70
N ILE A 160 1.23 15.18 -5.97
CA ILE A 160 0.85 16.41 -6.68
C ILE A 160 1.24 17.64 -5.85
N GLY A 161 0.95 17.60 -4.54
CA GLY A 161 1.33 18.65 -3.59
C GLY A 161 2.82 18.94 -3.64
N ALA A 162 3.66 17.92 -3.43
CA ALA A 162 5.12 18.05 -3.52
C ALA A 162 5.60 18.64 -4.86
N ALA A 163 4.93 18.28 -5.96
CA ALA A 163 5.33 18.70 -7.29
C ALA A 163 4.95 20.15 -7.64
N MET A 164 3.92 20.72 -7.01
CA MET A 164 3.33 22.00 -7.44
C MET A 164 3.22 23.07 -6.34
N GLN A 165 3.15 22.67 -5.06
CA GLN A 165 2.69 23.56 -3.99
C GLN A 165 3.47 23.43 -2.68
N GLU A 166 3.86 22.22 -2.30
CA GLU A 166 4.48 21.92 -1.01
C GLU A 166 6.01 21.90 -1.13
N ALA A 167 6.70 22.73 -0.34
CA ALA A 167 8.15 22.77 -0.26
C ALA A 167 8.62 23.17 1.15
N PHE A 168 9.69 22.54 1.64
CA PHE A 168 10.40 22.99 2.83
C PHE A 168 11.44 24.03 2.42
N GLN A 169 11.21 25.28 2.80
CA GLN A 169 12.14 26.37 2.49
C GLN A 169 12.85 26.83 3.76
N PHE A 170 14.14 27.13 3.61
CA PHE A 170 15.00 27.58 4.69
C PHE A 170 15.59 28.94 4.33
N ASP A 171 15.75 29.81 5.32
CA ASP A 171 16.52 31.05 5.16
C ASP A 171 18.04 30.79 5.21
N ASP A 172 18.84 31.84 5.02
CA ASP A 172 20.31 31.77 5.01
C ASP A 172 20.91 31.34 6.37
N GLU A 173 20.15 31.45 7.45
CA GLU A 173 20.55 31.01 8.80
C GLU A 173 20.14 29.54 9.07
N GLY A 174 19.41 28.91 8.15
CA GLY A 174 18.93 27.54 8.27
C GLY A 174 17.62 27.41 9.05
N ASN A 175 16.88 28.49 9.26
CA ASN A 175 15.55 28.42 9.88
C ASN A 175 14.50 27.97 8.85
N LEU A 176 13.60 27.06 9.24
CA LEU A 176 12.48 26.64 8.40
C LEU A 176 11.43 27.77 8.32
N ILE A 177 11.32 28.42 7.17
CA ILE A 177 10.38 29.53 6.96
C ILE A 177 8.97 29.05 6.54
N THR A 178 8.84 27.78 6.17
CA THR A 178 7.55 27.13 5.85
C THR A 178 7.09 26.23 7.01
N ALA A 179 7.15 26.74 8.25
CA ALA A 179 6.87 25.96 9.46
C ALA A 179 5.39 25.97 9.88
N THR A 180 4.54 26.74 9.21
CA THR A 180 3.10 26.86 9.48
C THR A 180 2.27 26.50 8.26
N PHE A 181 1.00 26.14 8.41
CA PHE A 181 0.11 25.90 7.27
C PHE A 181 -0.28 27.16 6.48
N THR A 182 0.12 28.34 6.96
CA THR A 182 0.03 29.57 6.17
C THR A 182 1.12 29.62 5.10
N ASP A 183 2.33 29.16 5.45
CA ASP A 183 3.53 29.26 4.61
C ASP A 183 3.81 27.95 3.85
N TYR A 184 3.49 26.81 4.45
CA TYR A 184 3.40 25.50 3.82
C TYR A 184 1.93 25.21 3.51
N ALA A 185 1.50 25.48 2.28
CA ALA A 185 0.12 25.27 1.89
C ALA A 185 -0.08 23.81 1.41
N PRO A 186 -0.66 22.90 2.21
CA PRO A 186 -0.94 21.55 1.74
C PRO A 186 -2.03 21.56 0.66
N MET A 187 -2.08 20.50 -0.14
CA MET A 187 -3.20 20.27 -1.04
C MET A 187 -4.54 20.28 -0.30
N THR A 188 -5.52 20.95 -0.89
CA THR A 188 -6.90 20.99 -0.37
C THR A 188 -7.86 20.39 -1.40
N ALA A 189 -9.09 20.12 -0.98
CA ALA A 189 -10.14 19.66 -1.89
C ALA A 189 -10.44 20.65 -3.04
N LEU A 190 -10.08 21.93 -2.90
CA LEU A 190 -10.27 22.93 -3.96
C LEU A 190 -9.20 22.86 -5.05
N ASN A 191 -8.02 22.33 -4.73
CA ASN A 191 -6.87 22.28 -5.64
C ASN A 191 -6.62 20.87 -6.17
N MET A 192 -7.27 19.86 -5.58
CA MET A 192 -7.14 18.48 -6.01
C MET A 192 -7.90 18.24 -7.32
N PRO A 193 -7.25 17.73 -8.38
CA PRO A 193 -7.96 17.33 -9.59
C PRO A 193 -8.83 16.10 -9.33
N ALA A 194 -9.88 15.93 -10.12
CA ALA A 194 -10.60 14.66 -10.15
C ALA A 194 -9.66 13.54 -10.63
N LEU A 195 -9.55 12.47 -9.86
CA LEU A 195 -8.73 11.32 -10.21
C LEU A 195 -9.56 10.22 -10.86
N LYS A 196 -9.05 9.69 -11.97
CA LYS A 196 -9.52 8.43 -12.56
C LYS A 196 -8.62 7.30 -12.05
N CYS A 197 -9.07 6.61 -11.01
CA CYS A 197 -8.35 5.49 -10.42
C CYS A 197 -8.84 4.17 -11.02
N THR A 198 -7.91 3.34 -11.47
CA THR A 198 -8.16 1.94 -11.84
C THR A 198 -7.01 1.06 -11.34
N SER A 199 -7.16 -0.25 -11.44
CA SER A 199 -6.15 -1.20 -11.02
C SER A 199 -5.98 -2.34 -12.01
N THR A 200 -4.82 -2.97 -11.93
CA THR A 200 -4.57 -4.29 -12.48
C THR A 200 -4.13 -5.21 -11.34
N GLU A 201 -4.33 -6.51 -11.51
CA GLU A 201 -4.06 -7.49 -10.47
C GLU A 201 -3.04 -8.49 -10.97
N THR A 202 -1.83 -8.44 -10.39
CA THR A 202 -0.83 -9.49 -10.55
C THR A 202 -0.53 -10.10 -9.19
N PRO A 203 -1.15 -11.25 -8.83
CA PRO A 203 -0.99 -11.85 -7.52
C PRO A 203 0.49 -12.13 -7.18
N SER A 204 0.91 -11.75 -5.98
CA SER A 204 2.24 -12.07 -5.46
C SER A 204 2.36 -13.55 -5.09
N PRO A 205 3.44 -14.24 -5.47
CA PRO A 205 3.68 -15.61 -5.01
C PRO A 205 4.17 -15.67 -3.55
N PHE A 206 4.46 -14.52 -2.94
CA PHE A 206 5.09 -14.45 -1.61
C PHE A 206 4.12 -14.09 -0.47
N SER A 207 2.90 -13.65 -0.78
CA SER A 207 1.85 -13.42 0.23
C SER A 207 0.78 -14.51 0.13
N PHE A 208 0.19 -14.88 1.27
CA PHE A 208 -0.77 -15.99 1.34
C PHE A 208 -2.01 -15.80 0.43
N ASN A 209 -2.36 -14.55 0.14
CA ASN A 209 -3.53 -14.16 -0.65
C ASN A 209 -3.17 -13.45 -1.96
N GLY A 210 -1.89 -13.33 -2.32
CA GLY A 210 -1.48 -12.62 -3.54
C GLY A 210 -1.40 -11.09 -3.44
N ALA A 211 -1.61 -10.50 -2.26
CA ALA A 211 -1.50 -9.05 -2.08
C ALA A 211 -0.04 -8.52 -2.12
N LYS A 212 0.11 -7.25 -2.50
CA LYS A 212 1.33 -6.44 -2.45
C LYS A 212 1.05 -5.12 -1.72
N GLY A 213 2.10 -4.38 -1.36
CA GLY A 213 1.98 -3.08 -0.70
C GLY A 213 1.41 -1.97 -1.60
N CYS A 214 0.63 -1.04 -1.03
CA CYS A 214 0.03 0.10 -1.74
C CYS A 214 0.18 1.46 -1.02
N GLY A 215 0.90 1.52 0.10
CA GLY A 215 0.91 2.71 0.97
C GLY A 215 1.87 3.82 0.56
N GLU A 216 2.83 3.56 -0.34
CA GLU A 216 3.94 4.48 -0.65
C GLU A 216 3.92 5.00 -2.08
N GLY A 217 2.76 4.98 -2.75
CA GLY A 217 2.61 5.41 -4.13
C GLY A 217 2.89 6.89 -4.42
N GLY A 218 3.14 7.71 -3.39
CA GLY A 218 3.20 9.17 -3.50
C GLY A 218 4.39 9.73 -4.28
N GLY A 219 5.40 8.90 -4.59
CA GLY A 219 6.55 9.32 -5.40
C GLY A 219 6.25 9.44 -6.90
N ALA A 220 5.37 8.60 -7.44
CA ALA A 220 5.08 8.58 -8.87
C ALA A 220 4.44 9.88 -9.42
N PRO A 221 3.46 10.51 -8.73
CA PRO A 221 2.88 11.77 -9.18
C PRO A 221 3.89 12.90 -9.37
N LEU A 222 4.94 12.96 -8.55
CA LEU A 222 5.98 14.01 -8.66
C LEU A 222 6.68 13.95 -10.02
N HIS A 223 7.05 12.75 -10.46
CA HIS A 223 7.66 12.53 -11.76
C HIS A 223 6.67 12.82 -12.89
N THR A 224 5.43 12.38 -12.76
CA THR A 224 4.39 12.59 -13.78
C THR A 224 4.07 14.06 -13.99
N VAL A 225 3.92 14.83 -12.91
CA VAL A 225 3.67 16.28 -12.99
C VAL A 225 4.87 17.01 -13.60
N SER A 226 6.09 16.71 -13.15
CA SER A 226 7.30 17.36 -13.68
C SER A 226 7.48 17.07 -15.18
N ALA A 227 7.22 15.83 -15.61
CA ALA A 227 7.26 15.45 -17.02
C ALA A 227 6.18 16.16 -17.86
N ALA A 228 4.95 16.28 -17.33
CA ALA A 228 3.86 16.97 -18.02
C ALA A 228 4.11 18.48 -18.12
N VAL A 229 4.71 19.11 -17.10
CA VAL A 229 5.15 20.52 -17.16
C VAL A 229 6.26 20.69 -18.20
N GLN A 230 7.25 19.78 -18.24
CA GLN A 230 8.29 19.80 -19.27
C GLN A 230 7.71 19.67 -20.69
N ASP A 231 6.71 18.80 -20.88
CA ASP A 231 6.02 18.66 -22.17
C ASP A 231 5.29 19.96 -22.56
N ALA A 232 4.54 20.54 -21.62
CA ALA A 232 3.82 21.80 -21.85
C ALA A 232 4.75 22.97 -22.21
N LEU A 233 5.99 22.98 -21.70
CA LEU A 233 7.00 24.02 -21.96
C LEU A 233 7.97 23.67 -23.09
N HIS A 234 7.84 22.52 -23.75
CA HIS A 234 8.81 22.04 -24.74
C HIS A 234 9.09 23.05 -25.86
N GLY A 235 8.04 23.73 -26.33
CA GLY A 235 8.12 24.74 -27.40
C GLY A 235 8.77 26.05 -26.98
N GLU A 236 8.95 26.31 -25.69
CA GLU A 236 9.48 27.57 -25.15
C GLU A 236 11.00 27.54 -24.94
N GLY A 237 11.68 26.47 -25.36
CA GLY A 237 13.14 26.36 -25.20
C GLY A 237 13.59 26.17 -23.76
N VAL A 238 12.72 25.62 -22.90
CA VAL A 238 12.94 25.41 -21.48
C VAL A 238 13.18 23.93 -21.17
N ILE A 239 14.14 23.68 -20.27
CA ILE A 239 14.32 22.41 -19.55
C ILE A 239 13.98 22.62 -18.08
N VAL A 240 13.00 21.87 -17.59
CA VAL A 240 12.58 21.81 -16.19
C VAL A 240 13.59 20.95 -15.42
N THR A 241 14.34 21.56 -14.51
CA THR A 241 15.38 20.89 -13.71
C THR A 241 14.98 20.66 -12.26
N GLU A 242 13.91 21.31 -11.80
CA GLU A 242 13.40 21.22 -10.44
C GLU A 242 12.20 20.28 -10.37
N SER A 243 12.02 19.61 -9.23
CA SER A 243 10.83 18.78 -8.97
C SER A 243 9.65 19.59 -8.41
N HIS A 244 9.91 20.80 -7.92
CA HIS A 244 8.90 21.70 -7.35
C HIS A 244 8.58 22.83 -8.34
N ASN A 245 7.45 22.67 -9.04
CA ASN A 245 7.04 23.46 -10.19
C ASN A 245 6.10 24.60 -9.80
N ALA A 246 6.49 25.41 -8.81
CA ALA A 246 5.72 26.59 -8.43
C ALA A 246 5.73 27.66 -9.55
N PRO A 247 4.70 28.53 -9.65
CA PRO A 247 4.66 29.58 -10.67
C PRO A 247 5.88 30.50 -10.68
N SER A 248 6.45 30.82 -9.51
CA SER A 248 7.67 31.63 -9.38
C SER A 248 8.90 30.95 -10.00
N THR A 249 9.06 29.65 -9.77
CA THR A 249 10.11 28.83 -10.37
C THR A 249 9.95 28.79 -11.89
N LEU A 250 8.73 28.50 -12.38
CA LEU A 250 8.46 28.42 -13.81
C LEU A 250 8.65 29.78 -14.51
N MET A 251 8.26 30.89 -13.87
CA MET A 251 8.49 32.23 -14.38
C MET A 251 9.98 32.55 -14.54
N THR A 252 10.79 32.14 -13.56
CA THR A 252 12.25 32.31 -13.63
C THR A 252 12.82 31.58 -14.84
N VAL A 253 12.47 30.29 -15.01
CA VAL A 253 12.99 29.48 -16.11
C VAL A 253 12.47 29.94 -17.48
N MET A 254 11.20 30.35 -17.58
CA MET A 254 10.63 30.90 -18.81
C MET A 254 11.26 32.26 -19.21
N SER A 255 11.73 33.05 -18.24
CA SER A 255 12.42 34.31 -18.51
C SER A 255 13.85 34.12 -19.04
N GLN A 256 14.44 32.96 -18.79
CA GLN A 256 15.81 32.60 -19.19
C GLN A 256 15.85 31.18 -19.76
N PRO A 257 15.35 30.97 -21.00
CA PRO A 257 15.36 29.66 -21.64
C PRO A 257 16.76 29.03 -21.61
N ASN A 258 16.85 27.83 -21.03
CA ASN A 258 18.12 27.18 -20.67
C ASN A 258 18.43 25.96 -21.56
N ARG A 259 17.59 25.61 -22.55
CA ARG A 259 17.74 24.37 -23.33
C ARG A 259 19.08 24.25 -24.05
N GLU A 260 19.62 25.35 -24.59
CA GLU A 260 20.93 25.37 -25.24
C GLU A 260 22.09 25.16 -24.25
N GLN A 261 21.94 25.64 -23.01
CA GLN A 261 22.97 25.50 -21.96
C GLN A 261 22.99 24.08 -21.40
N VAL A 262 21.82 23.48 -21.22
CA VAL A 262 21.66 22.15 -20.62
C VAL A 262 22.02 21.03 -21.60
N VAL A 263 21.71 21.18 -22.89
CA VAL A 263 21.95 20.15 -23.91
C VAL A 263 23.22 20.45 -24.71
N SER A 264 24.38 20.52 -24.03
CA SER A 264 25.69 20.55 -24.72
C SER A 264 26.26 19.14 -24.85
N ALA A 265 25.77 18.37 -25.82
CA ALA A 265 26.38 17.09 -26.17
C ALA A 265 27.53 17.31 -27.16
N LYS A 266 28.78 17.17 -26.71
CA LYS A 266 29.90 16.96 -27.63
C LYS A 266 29.80 15.53 -28.16
N SER A 267 29.43 15.38 -29.43
CA SER A 267 29.64 14.12 -30.15
C SER A 267 31.10 13.71 -29.98
N ARG A 268 31.35 12.50 -29.49
CA ARG A 268 32.64 11.82 -29.69
C ARG A 268 32.75 11.30 -31.11
#